data_AF-A0A5B8W7G1-F1
#
_entry.id   AF-A0A5B8W7G1-F1
#
_cell.length_a   1.000
_cell.length_b   1.000
_cell.length_c   1.000
_cell.angle_alpha   90.00
_cell.angle_beta   90.00
_cell.angle_gamma   90.00
#
_symmetry.space_group_name_H-M   'P 1'
#
loop_
_entity.id
_entity.type
_entity.pdbx_description
1 polymer ?
#
loop_
_entity_poly.entity_id
_entity_poly.type
_entity_poly.pdbx_seq_one_letter_code
_entity_poly.pdbx_strand_id
1 'polypeptide(L)'
;MEIFDITFIGSGCKSYDAAFESEGLDYKTALVRPGNGPDFDVSRPGKGPEIYMGNLVFMNHNYLSVETLREALVLKSTHFILLVKKMQLPELTDDAPKTAADIGHSDNFSDRSILIVGGGKTAVELATLHVGFHVEVWIVTPDDRLVQHLTLEKEVVLVEMLKKMNINVVYGTLLKAPDKAEKDQVELWFSDKSGNTCGFRIIPEW
;
A
#
# COMPACT_ATOMS: atom_id res chain seq x y z
N MET A 1 26.83 0.76 17.52
CA MET A 1 25.51 0.90 18.18
C MET A 1 25.20 2.37 18.23
N GLU A 2 24.12 2.77 17.57
CA GLU A 2 23.74 4.18 17.47
C GLU A 2 22.50 4.45 18.33
N ILE A 3 22.42 5.66 18.89
CA ILE A 3 21.38 6.07 19.84
C ILE A 3 20.62 7.24 19.21
N PHE A 4 19.29 7.14 19.23
CA PHE A 4 18.34 8.10 18.68
C PHE A 4 17.28 8.47 19.73
N ASP A 5 16.70 9.65 19.59
CA ASP A 5 15.54 10.06 20.40
C ASP A 5 14.27 9.42 19.83
N ILE A 6 14.14 9.44 18.50
CA ILE A 6 12.98 8.96 17.76
C ILE A 6 13.44 8.18 16.53
N THR A 7 12.87 6.99 16.33
CA THR A 7 13.08 6.19 15.13
C THR A 7 11.74 5.97 14.42
N PHE A 8 11.63 6.46 13.19
CA PHE A 8 10.48 6.22 12.32
C PHE A 8 10.68 4.94 11.53
N ILE A 9 9.64 4.13 11.37
CA ILE A 9 9.65 2.91 10.57
C ILE A 9 8.58 3.02 9.49
N GLY A 10 8.99 3.14 8.23
CA GLY A 10 8.04 3.28 7.12
C GLY A 10 8.70 3.70 5.80
N SER A 11 7.96 3.53 4.70
CA SER A 11 8.42 3.80 3.34
C SER A 11 7.55 4.84 2.59
N GLY A 12 6.58 5.45 3.28
CA GLY A 12 5.64 6.40 2.67
C GLY A 12 6.03 7.86 2.87
N CYS A 13 5.47 8.77 2.07
CA CYS A 13 5.69 10.21 2.22
C CYS A 13 5.51 10.72 3.66
N LYS A 14 4.50 10.20 4.38
CA LYS A 14 4.25 10.54 5.78
C LYS A 14 5.39 10.15 6.74
N SER A 15 6.08 9.03 6.49
CA SER A 15 7.21 8.63 7.33
C SER A 15 8.42 9.54 7.11
N TYR A 16 8.61 10.00 5.87
CA TYR A 16 9.63 11.00 5.58
C TYR A 16 9.28 12.36 6.20
N ASP A 17 8.08 12.88 5.96
CA ASP A 17 7.67 14.19 6.49
C ASP A 17 7.81 14.24 8.02
N ALA A 18 7.31 13.23 8.73
CA ALA A 18 7.41 13.17 10.18
C ALA A 18 8.86 13.07 10.69
N ALA A 19 9.74 12.34 9.99
CA ALA A 19 11.14 12.22 10.35
C ALA A 19 11.91 13.54 10.14
N PHE A 20 11.67 14.23 9.02
CA PHE A 20 12.26 15.54 8.76
C PHE A 20 11.73 16.62 9.71
N GLU A 21 10.44 16.61 10.02
CA GLU A 21 9.87 17.51 11.04
C GLU A 21 10.49 17.27 12.42
N SER A 22 10.72 16.00 12.80
CA SER A 22 11.33 15.67 14.08
C SER A 22 12.80 16.13 14.17
N GLU A 23 13.58 15.93 13.12
CA GLU A 23 14.96 16.45 13.06
C GLU A 23 14.97 18.00 13.09
N GLY A 24 13.98 18.65 12.45
CA GLY A 24 13.81 20.11 12.52
C GLY A 24 13.41 20.65 13.90
N LEU A 25 12.99 19.78 14.82
CA LEU A 25 12.74 20.08 16.23
C LEU A 25 13.92 19.67 17.14
N ASP A 26 15.10 19.46 16.56
CA ASP A 26 16.36 19.07 17.23
C ASP A 26 16.34 17.69 17.91
N TYR A 27 15.38 16.80 17.58
CA TYR A 27 15.46 15.40 17.97
C TYR A 27 16.46 14.67 17.09
N LYS A 28 17.35 13.87 17.70
CA LYS A 28 18.21 12.98 16.92
C LYS A 28 17.37 11.86 16.32
N THR A 29 17.11 11.95 15.01
CA THR A 29 16.07 11.16 14.36
C THR A 29 16.65 10.14 13.38
N ALA A 30 16.16 8.90 13.46
CA ALA A 30 16.39 7.87 12.46
C ALA A 30 15.11 7.58 11.65
N LEU A 31 15.26 7.23 10.38
CA LEU A 31 14.21 6.68 9.53
C LEU A 31 14.66 5.34 8.97
N VAL A 32 13.95 4.27 9.32
CA VAL A 32 14.20 2.92 8.82
C VAL A 32 13.15 2.54 7.78
N ARG A 33 13.61 2.20 6.58
CA ARG A 33 12.77 1.79 5.46
C ARG A 33 12.85 0.27 5.26
N PRO A 34 11.73 -0.46 5.45
CA PRO A 34 11.68 -1.88 5.13
C PRO A 34 11.77 -2.10 3.61
N GLY A 35 12.71 -2.94 3.17
CA GLY A 35 12.79 -3.44 1.80
C GLY A 35 13.52 -2.57 0.75
N ASN A 36 13.72 -3.18 -0.43
CA ASN A 36 14.51 -2.64 -1.55
C ASN A 36 13.66 -1.90 -2.60
N GLY A 37 12.63 -1.16 -2.18
CA GLY A 37 11.79 -0.39 -3.10
C GLY A 37 12.56 0.75 -3.82
N PRO A 38 12.02 1.33 -4.91
CA PRO A 38 12.68 2.41 -5.62
C PRO A 38 13.02 3.57 -4.67
N ASP A 39 14.19 4.16 -4.86
CA ASP A 39 14.63 5.32 -4.09
C ASP A 39 13.68 6.48 -4.36
N PHE A 40 12.84 6.80 -3.37
CA PHE A 40 12.31 8.15 -3.31
C PHE A 40 13.51 9.04 -3.02
N ASP A 41 13.95 9.79 -4.02
CA ASP A 41 14.97 10.82 -3.84
C ASP A 41 14.41 11.86 -2.86
N VAL A 42 14.80 11.73 -1.60
CA VAL A 42 14.42 12.62 -0.50
C VAL A 42 15.53 13.63 -0.22
N SER A 43 16.27 14.04 -1.26
CA SER A 43 17.20 15.17 -1.17
C SER A 43 16.46 16.48 -0.86
N ARG A 44 16.14 16.68 0.42
CA ARG A 44 15.81 18.00 0.96
C ARG A 44 17.12 18.71 1.33
N PRO A 45 17.34 19.96 0.90
CA PRO A 45 18.49 20.71 1.34
C PRO A 45 18.40 20.97 2.85
N GLY A 46 19.44 20.57 3.59
CA GLY A 46 19.52 20.74 5.05
C GLY A 46 20.03 19.50 5.79
N LYS A 47 20.08 19.58 7.12
CA LYS A 47 20.35 18.43 7.99
C LYS A 47 19.07 17.59 8.10
N GLY A 48 19.10 16.35 7.64
CA GLY A 48 17.98 15.42 7.66
C GLY A 48 18.20 14.26 8.63
N PRO A 49 17.18 13.42 8.84
CA PRO A 49 17.30 12.22 9.67
C PRO A 49 18.33 11.24 9.07
N GLU A 50 18.90 10.38 9.91
CA GLU A 50 19.73 9.26 9.46
C GLU A 50 18.83 8.17 8.85
N ILE A 51 19.06 7.82 7.58
CA ILE A 51 18.19 6.90 6.83
C ILE A 51 18.86 5.53 6.71
N TYR A 52 18.15 4.49 7.14
CA TYR A 52 18.57 3.10 7.00
C TYR A 52 17.60 2.34 6.10
N MET A 53 18.13 1.56 5.17
CA MET A 53 17.35 0.71 4.28
C MET A 53 17.71 -0.74 4.56
N GLY A 54 16.73 -1.54 4.97
CA GLY A 54 17.00 -2.90 5.38
C GLY A 54 15.81 -3.63 5.99
N ASN A 55 16.01 -4.92 6.22
CA ASN A 55 15.09 -5.72 7.03
C ASN A 55 15.25 -5.31 8.49
N LEU A 56 14.19 -5.41 9.28
CA LEU A 56 14.21 -4.97 10.67
C LEU A 56 13.54 -5.98 11.59
N VAL A 57 14.08 -6.10 12.79
CA VAL A 57 13.55 -6.95 13.86
C VAL A 57 13.65 -6.20 15.18
N PHE A 58 12.52 -6.05 15.87
CA PHE A 58 12.52 -5.54 17.23
C PHE A 58 13.17 -6.56 18.16
N MET A 59 14.26 -6.16 18.82
CA MET A 59 14.91 -6.99 19.84
C MET A 59 14.19 -6.83 21.19
N ASN A 60 13.69 -5.62 21.46
CA ASN A 60 12.81 -5.28 22.57
C ASN A 60 12.25 -3.85 22.36
N HIS A 61 11.65 -3.25 23.40
CA HIS A 61 11.00 -1.92 23.35
C HIS A 61 11.93 -0.73 23.04
N ASN A 62 13.25 -0.87 23.23
CA ASN A 62 14.22 0.20 23.02
C ASN A 62 15.26 -0.12 21.93
N TYR A 63 15.23 -1.33 21.36
CA TYR A 63 16.28 -1.79 20.45
C TYR A 63 15.68 -2.42 19.18
N LEU A 64 16.16 -1.95 18.04
CA LEU A 64 15.80 -2.40 16.70
C LEU A 64 17.06 -2.89 15.98
N SER A 65 17.07 -4.15 15.56
CA SER A 65 18.09 -4.65 14.64
C SER A 65 17.67 -4.29 13.21
N VAL A 66 18.60 -3.74 12.44
CA VAL A 66 18.40 -3.39 11.02
C VAL A 66 19.47 -4.10 10.20
N GLU A 67 19.06 -5.04 9.38
CA GLU A 67 19.91 -5.73 8.42
C GLU A 67 19.85 -4.99 7.09
N THR A 68 20.88 -4.18 6.83
CA THR A 68 21.06 -3.48 5.56
C THR A 68 21.72 -4.40 4.54
N LEU A 69 21.82 -3.97 3.28
CA LEU A 69 22.58 -4.70 2.25
C LEU A 69 24.07 -4.86 2.57
N ARG A 70 24.64 -4.00 3.44
CA ARG A 70 26.07 -3.96 3.73
C ARG A 70 26.41 -4.60 5.07
N GLU A 71 25.54 -4.44 6.05
CA GLU A 71 25.81 -4.82 7.43
C GLU A 71 24.55 -4.91 8.28
N ALA A 72 24.66 -5.65 9.38
CA ALA A 72 23.66 -5.69 10.44
C ALA A 72 24.00 -4.65 11.52
N LEU A 73 23.04 -3.78 11.79
CA LEU A 73 23.15 -2.69 12.75
C LEU A 73 22.16 -2.91 13.90
N VAL A 74 22.46 -2.32 15.05
CA VAL A 74 21.55 -2.23 16.19
C VAL A 74 21.35 -0.76 16.54
N LEU A 75 20.10 -0.31 16.41
CA LEU A 75 19.66 1.03 16.75
C LEU A 75 19.00 0.99 18.13
N LYS A 76 19.40 1.91 19.01
CA LYS A 76 18.72 2.18 20.27
C LYS A 76 17.88 3.45 20.10
N SER A 77 16.60 3.40 20.46
CA SER A 77 15.72 4.56 20.39
C SER A 77 14.90 4.71 21.68
N THR A 78 14.61 5.95 22.07
CA THR A 78 13.65 6.21 23.17
C THR A 78 12.22 5.99 22.69
N HIS A 79 11.91 6.35 21.44
CA HIS A 79 10.60 6.15 20.83
C HIS A 79 10.71 5.50 19.46
N PHE A 80 9.77 4.62 19.13
CA PHE A 80 9.58 4.07 17.79
C PHE A 80 8.20 4.47 17.27
N ILE A 81 8.14 5.03 16.06
CA ILE A 81 6.89 5.44 15.41
C ILE A 81 6.73 4.64 14.12
N LEU A 82 5.72 3.76 14.10
CA LEU A 82 5.44 2.89 12.96
C LEU A 82 4.46 3.56 12.01
N LEU A 83 4.92 3.85 10.81
CA LEU A 83 4.18 4.48 9.71
C LEU A 83 4.23 3.57 8.48
N VAL A 84 4.00 2.28 8.72
CA VAL A 84 3.91 1.26 7.67
C VAL A 84 2.57 1.38 6.94
N LYS A 85 2.58 1.25 5.61
CA LYS A 85 1.36 1.21 4.79
C LYS A 85 0.52 0.01 5.26
N LYS A 86 -0.81 0.16 5.25
CA LYS A 86 -1.78 -0.79 5.83
C LYS A 86 -1.50 -2.24 5.41
N MET A 87 -1.25 -3.08 6.42
CA MET A 87 -1.57 -4.50 6.60
C MET A 87 -1.89 -5.31 5.32
N GLN A 88 -1.03 -6.26 4.97
CA GLN A 88 -1.39 -7.39 4.10
C GLN A 88 -2.68 -8.03 4.65
N LEU A 89 -3.65 -8.28 3.77
CA LEU A 89 -4.78 -9.14 4.09
C LEU A 89 -4.20 -10.50 4.53
N PRO A 90 -4.50 -10.99 5.76
CA PRO A 90 -3.90 -12.22 6.30
C PRO A 90 -4.11 -13.46 5.42
N GLU A 91 -5.05 -13.39 4.47
CA GLU A 91 -5.47 -14.48 3.59
C GLU A 91 -4.85 -14.40 2.18
N LEU A 92 -4.03 -13.38 1.87
CA LEU A 92 -3.26 -13.30 0.65
C LEU A 92 -1.80 -13.63 0.97
N THR A 93 -1.40 -14.88 0.71
CA THR A 93 -0.01 -15.34 0.81
C THR A 93 0.91 -14.57 -0.16
N ASP A 94 2.23 -14.60 0.04
CA ASP A 94 3.22 -13.98 -0.86
C ASP A 94 3.15 -14.50 -2.32
N ASP A 95 2.44 -15.61 -2.56
CA ASP A 95 2.10 -16.17 -3.88
C ASP A 95 0.84 -15.53 -4.52
N ALA A 96 0.24 -14.52 -3.89
CA ALA A 96 -0.94 -13.83 -4.43
C ALA A 96 -0.58 -12.99 -5.68
N PRO A 97 -1.50 -12.88 -6.66
CA PRO A 97 -1.28 -12.05 -7.83
C PRO A 97 -0.94 -10.62 -7.43
N LYS A 98 0.11 -10.09 -8.06
CA LYS A 98 0.71 -8.75 -7.89
C LYS A 98 -0.29 -7.74 -7.31
N THR A 99 0.02 -7.27 -6.10
CA THR A 99 -0.79 -6.24 -5.45
C THR A 99 -0.62 -4.92 -6.20
N ALA A 100 -1.50 -3.93 -5.99
CA ALA A 100 -1.38 -2.62 -6.64
C ALA A 100 -0.05 -1.88 -6.35
N ALA A 101 0.78 -2.37 -5.41
CA ALA A 101 2.15 -1.90 -5.22
C ALA A 101 3.15 -2.42 -6.29
N ASP A 102 2.83 -3.52 -6.97
CA ASP A 102 3.70 -4.22 -7.93
C ASP A 102 3.38 -3.88 -9.41
N ILE A 103 2.23 -3.24 -9.66
CA ILE A 103 1.68 -3.02 -11.02
C ILE A 103 2.34 -1.80 -11.71
N GLY A 104 3.11 -0.98 -11.01
CA GLY A 104 3.73 0.22 -11.60
C GLY A 104 4.77 0.00 -12.70
N HIS A 105 5.18 -1.25 -12.99
CA HIS A 105 6.37 -1.56 -13.81
C HIS A 105 6.20 -2.69 -14.86
N SER A 106 4.99 -3.06 -15.30
CA SER A 106 4.84 -4.09 -16.36
C SER A 106 4.43 -3.51 -17.72
N ASP A 107 5.24 -3.74 -18.76
CA ASP A 107 5.16 -3.08 -20.07
C ASP A 107 4.04 -3.57 -21.03
N ASN A 108 3.08 -4.38 -20.59
CA ASN A 108 1.98 -4.83 -21.46
C ASN A 108 0.65 -4.94 -20.70
N PHE A 109 -0.21 -3.95 -20.91
CA PHE A 109 -1.53 -3.86 -20.26
C PHE A 109 -2.71 -4.08 -21.20
N SER A 110 -2.53 -4.06 -22.52
CA SER A 110 -3.61 -3.85 -23.49
C SER A 110 -4.77 -4.87 -23.50
N ASP A 111 -4.62 -6.03 -22.85
CA ASP A 111 -5.64 -7.10 -22.81
C ASP A 111 -6.05 -7.51 -21.38
N ARG A 112 -5.77 -6.68 -20.37
CA ARG A 112 -5.92 -7.05 -18.95
C ARG A 112 -7.05 -6.28 -18.25
N SER A 113 -7.70 -6.93 -17.29
CA SER A 113 -8.56 -6.25 -16.32
C SER A 113 -7.81 -6.05 -15.00
N ILE A 114 -7.93 -4.88 -14.39
CA ILE A 114 -7.32 -4.53 -13.11
C ILE A 114 -8.39 -4.52 -12.03
N LEU A 115 -8.18 -5.32 -10.99
CA LEU A 115 -9.01 -5.32 -9.78
C LEU A 115 -8.28 -4.62 -8.64
N ILE A 116 -8.90 -3.59 -8.08
CA ILE A 116 -8.41 -2.81 -6.95
C ILE A 116 -9.30 -3.07 -5.75
N VAL A 117 -8.74 -3.66 -4.70
CA VAL A 117 -9.47 -3.93 -3.45
C VAL A 117 -9.25 -2.80 -2.45
N GLY A 118 -10.33 -2.14 -2.05
CA GLY A 118 -10.39 -1.02 -1.11
C GLY A 118 -10.93 0.26 -1.76
N GLY A 119 -11.72 1.04 -1.00
CA GLY A 119 -12.41 2.24 -1.50
C GLY A 119 -11.73 3.57 -1.15
N GLY A 120 -10.48 3.56 -0.71
CA GLY A 120 -9.77 4.77 -0.26
C GLY A 120 -9.31 5.69 -1.41
N LYS A 121 -8.82 6.89 -1.05
CA LYS A 121 -8.28 7.87 -2.01
C LYS A 121 -7.26 7.24 -2.98
N THR A 122 -6.34 6.45 -2.46
CA THR A 122 -5.31 5.77 -3.26
C THR A 122 -5.88 4.79 -4.28
N ALA A 123 -6.96 4.07 -3.94
CA ALA A 123 -7.60 3.15 -4.88
C ALA A 123 -8.23 3.90 -6.05
N VAL A 124 -8.86 5.04 -5.77
CA VAL A 124 -9.43 5.93 -6.80
C VAL A 124 -8.34 6.50 -7.69
N GLU A 125 -7.24 7.01 -7.12
CA GLU A 125 -6.10 7.54 -7.88
C GLU A 125 -5.49 6.48 -8.80
N LEU A 126 -5.23 5.28 -8.26
CA LEU A 126 -4.71 4.16 -9.05
C LEU A 126 -5.66 3.77 -10.16
N ALA A 127 -6.97 3.67 -9.89
CA ALA A 127 -7.95 3.34 -10.90
C ALA A 127 -7.91 4.33 -12.07
N THR A 128 -7.89 5.63 -11.77
CA THR A 128 -7.86 6.68 -12.79
C THR A 128 -6.57 6.70 -13.59
N LEU A 129 -5.43 6.38 -12.97
CA LEU A 129 -4.15 6.29 -13.66
C LEU A 129 -4.16 5.18 -14.73
N HIS A 130 -4.83 4.06 -14.44
CA HIS A 130 -4.80 2.91 -15.33
C HIS A 130 -5.82 2.95 -16.47
N VAL A 131 -6.86 3.80 -16.39
CA VAL A 131 -7.80 4.00 -17.52
C VAL A 131 -7.07 4.40 -18.81
N GLY A 132 -5.97 5.15 -18.70
CA GLY A 132 -5.15 5.57 -19.84
C GLY A 132 -4.47 4.42 -20.60
N PHE A 133 -4.41 3.22 -20.03
CA PHE A 133 -3.82 2.03 -20.66
C PHE A 133 -4.83 1.14 -21.38
N HIS A 134 -6.07 1.60 -21.57
CA HIS A 134 -7.17 0.86 -22.23
C HIS A 134 -7.52 -0.48 -21.56
N VAL A 135 -7.27 -0.58 -20.25
CA VAL A 135 -7.65 -1.73 -19.42
C VAL A 135 -9.02 -1.53 -18.79
N GLU A 136 -9.73 -2.62 -18.54
CA GLU A 136 -10.94 -2.59 -17.73
C GLU A 136 -10.55 -2.49 -16.25
N VAL A 137 -11.11 -1.52 -15.52
CA VAL A 137 -10.73 -1.28 -14.13
C VAL A 137 -11.93 -1.48 -13.21
N TRP A 138 -11.73 -2.25 -12.16
CA TRP A 138 -12.70 -2.53 -11.11
C TRP A 138 -12.17 -2.08 -9.76
N ILE A 139 -12.94 -1.27 -9.04
CA ILE A 139 -12.74 -0.98 -7.62
C ILE A 139 -13.78 -1.79 -6.85
N VAL A 140 -13.32 -2.61 -5.89
CA VAL A 140 -14.20 -3.34 -5.00
C VAL A 140 -13.87 -2.99 -3.56
N THR A 141 -14.88 -2.60 -2.78
CA THR A 141 -14.69 -2.16 -1.40
C THR A 141 -15.76 -2.72 -0.47
N PRO A 142 -15.39 -3.18 0.74
CA PRO A 142 -16.36 -3.59 1.76
C PRO A 142 -17.06 -2.40 2.41
N ASP A 143 -16.51 -1.20 2.24
CA ASP A 143 -17.11 0.02 2.75
C ASP A 143 -18.36 0.38 1.95
N ASP A 144 -19.28 1.06 2.61
CA ASP A 144 -20.51 1.56 2.01
C ASP A 144 -20.30 2.75 1.07
N ARG A 145 -19.08 3.29 1.06
CA ARG A 145 -18.71 4.56 0.45
C ARG A 145 -17.27 4.54 -0.06
N LEU A 146 -17.01 5.19 -1.19
CA LEU A 146 -15.67 5.56 -1.63
C LEU A 146 -15.21 6.80 -0.88
N VAL A 147 -13.95 6.78 -0.46
CA VAL A 147 -13.24 7.92 0.15
C VAL A 147 -14.06 8.51 1.30
N GLN A 148 -14.10 7.79 2.44
CA GLN A 148 -15.01 8.04 3.57
C GLN A 148 -15.10 9.51 4.09
N HIS A 149 -14.09 10.35 3.83
CA HIS A 149 -14.08 11.76 4.22
C HIS A 149 -14.81 12.70 3.24
N LEU A 150 -15.28 12.21 2.09
CA LEU A 150 -16.11 12.99 1.18
C LEU A 150 -17.54 13.12 1.72
N THR A 151 -18.19 14.23 1.39
CA THR A 151 -19.64 14.36 1.56
C THR A 151 -20.36 13.45 0.55
N LEU A 152 -21.59 13.05 0.85
CA LEU A 152 -22.39 12.19 -0.03
C LEU A 152 -22.55 12.80 -1.43
N GLU A 153 -22.82 14.11 -1.51
CA GLU A 153 -22.94 14.83 -2.78
C GLU A 153 -21.67 14.73 -3.64
N LYS A 154 -20.50 14.91 -3.03
CA LYS A 154 -19.21 14.83 -3.73
C LYS A 154 -18.90 13.40 -4.17
N GLU A 155 -19.31 12.42 -3.37
CA GLU A 155 -19.11 11.02 -3.72
C GLU A 155 -19.99 10.58 -4.89
N VAL A 156 -21.26 11.01 -4.94
CA VAL A 156 -22.13 10.73 -6.10
C VAL A 156 -21.48 11.25 -7.38
N VAL A 157 -20.98 12.49 -7.36
CA VAL A 157 -20.26 13.06 -8.50
C VAL A 157 -19.01 12.25 -8.84
N LEU A 158 -18.22 11.83 -7.83
CA LEU A 158 -17.03 11.00 -8.05
C LEU A 158 -17.38 9.66 -8.72
N VAL A 159 -18.39 8.95 -8.21
CA VAL A 159 -18.81 7.65 -8.76
C VAL A 159 -19.31 7.80 -10.19
N GLU A 160 -20.07 8.86 -10.50
CA GLU A 160 -20.49 9.16 -11.87
C GLU A 160 -19.30 9.44 -12.80
N MET A 161 -18.29 10.18 -12.32
CA MET A 161 -17.06 10.42 -13.08
C MET A 161 -16.29 9.12 -13.33
N LEU A 162 -16.12 8.29 -12.30
CA LEU A 162 -15.47 6.98 -12.43
C LEU A 162 -16.18 6.10 -13.46
N LYS A 163 -17.52 6.04 -13.40
CA LYS A 163 -18.32 5.30 -14.39
C LYS A 163 -18.15 5.82 -15.81
N LYS A 164 -18.08 7.15 -16.01
CA LYS A 164 -17.79 7.76 -17.33
C LYS A 164 -16.39 7.42 -17.85
N MET A 165 -15.45 7.16 -16.95
CA MET A 165 -14.09 6.71 -17.27
C MET A 165 -14.00 5.17 -17.45
N ASN A 166 -15.15 4.48 -17.53
CA ASN A 166 -15.22 3.02 -17.61
C ASN A 166 -14.57 2.30 -16.42
N ILE A 167 -14.59 2.93 -15.24
CA ILE A 167 -14.19 2.32 -13.98
C ILE A 167 -15.44 1.78 -13.30
N ASN A 168 -15.48 0.48 -13.07
CA ASN A 168 -16.56 -0.18 -12.36
C ASN A 168 -16.31 -0.09 -10.85
N VAL A 169 -17.34 0.29 -10.08
CA VAL A 169 -17.25 0.36 -8.62
C VAL A 169 -18.28 -0.60 -8.04
N VAL A 170 -17.81 -1.54 -7.21
CA VAL A 170 -18.65 -2.51 -6.51
C VAL A 170 -18.50 -2.29 -5.01
N TYR A 171 -19.61 -2.00 -4.36
CA TYR A 171 -19.72 -1.97 -2.91
C TYR A 171 -20.17 -3.35 -2.44
N GLY A 172 -19.31 -4.04 -1.70
CA GLY A 172 -19.58 -5.42 -1.33
C GLY A 172 -18.53 -6.03 -0.42
N THR A 173 -18.98 -6.95 0.45
CA THR A 173 -18.10 -7.67 1.36
C THR A 173 -17.37 -8.77 0.60
N LEU A 174 -16.05 -8.87 0.81
CA LEU A 174 -15.27 -10.02 0.34
C LEU A 174 -15.78 -11.27 1.06
N LEU A 175 -16.31 -12.22 0.29
CA LEU A 175 -16.89 -13.46 0.81
C LEU A 175 -15.85 -14.56 0.99
N LYS A 176 -14.82 -14.58 0.15
CA LYS A 176 -13.78 -15.60 0.18
C LYS A 176 -12.50 -15.10 -0.48
N ALA A 177 -11.39 -15.12 0.26
CA ALA A 177 -10.04 -15.12 -0.30
C ALA A 177 -9.64 -16.56 -0.65
N PRO A 178 -8.75 -16.79 -1.63
CA PRO A 178 -8.36 -18.13 -2.02
C PRO A 178 -7.69 -18.90 -0.86
N ASP A 179 -8.29 -20.02 -0.43
CA ASP A 179 -7.72 -20.91 0.60
C ASP A 179 -6.37 -21.54 0.18
N LYS A 180 -6.12 -21.57 -1.14
CA LYS A 180 -4.88 -21.92 -1.85
C LYS A 180 -5.11 -21.52 -3.30
N ALA A 181 -4.13 -20.85 -3.92
CA ALA A 181 -4.10 -20.76 -5.38
C ALA A 181 -4.07 -22.22 -5.90
N GLU A 182 -5.16 -22.69 -6.51
CA GLU A 182 -5.12 -23.93 -7.29
C GLU A 182 -4.26 -23.64 -8.52
N LYS A 183 -2.95 -23.79 -8.33
CA LYS A 183 -1.79 -23.65 -9.21
C LYS A 183 -1.73 -22.54 -10.25
N ASP A 184 -2.81 -21.95 -10.75
CA ASP A 184 -2.81 -21.02 -11.87
C ASP A 184 -4.01 -20.06 -11.87
N GLN A 185 -4.87 -20.06 -10.84
CA GLN A 185 -6.04 -19.17 -10.76
C GLN A 185 -6.31 -18.71 -9.32
N VAL A 186 -6.54 -17.40 -9.14
CA VAL A 186 -7.06 -16.83 -7.89
C VAL A 186 -8.47 -16.33 -8.17
N GLU A 187 -9.46 -16.92 -7.50
CA GLU A 187 -10.83 -16.43 -7.53
C GLU A 187 -11.14 -15.61 -6.28
N LEU A 188 -11.61 -14.38 -6.49
CA LEU A 188 -12.12 -13.51 -5.45
C LEU A 188 -13.62 -13.39 -5.59
N TRP A 189 -14.34 -13.73 -4.53
CA TRP A 189 -15.80 -13.66 -4.51
C TRP A 189 -16.25 -12.52 -3.61
N PHE A 190 -17.14 -11.68 -4.13
CA PHE A 190 -17.73 -10.57 -3.40
C PHE A 190 -19.25 -10.69 -3.42
N SER A 191 -19.90 -10.28 -2.33
CA SER A 191 -21.34 -10.07 -2.31
C SER A 191 -21.62 -8.58 -2.31
N ASP A 192 -22.46 -8.13 -3.22
CA ASP A 192 -23.08 -6.81 -3.07
C ASP A 192 -24.05 -6.81 -1.87
N LYS A 193 -24.55 -5.62 -1.54
CA LYS A 193 -25.51 -5.43 -0.43
C LYS A 193 -26.88 -6.08 -0.67
N SER A 194 -27.19 -6.46 -1.92
CA SER A 194 -28.41 -7.16 -2.30
C SER A 194 -28.26 -8.68 -2.22
N GLY A 195 -27.07 -9.18 -1.84
CA GLY A 195 -26.77 -10.61 -1.77
C GLY A 195 -26.37 -11.21 -3.12
N ASN A 196 -26.20 -10.40 -4.16
CA ASN A 196 -25.69 -10.90 -5.44
C ASN A 196 -24.20 -11.10 -5.33
N THR A 197 -23.74 -12.27 -5.77
CA THR A 197 -22.33 -12.61 -5.74
C THR A 197 -21.67 -12.35 -7.09
N CYS A 198 -20.56 -11.63 -7.10
CA CYS A 198 -19.68 -11.50 -8.26
C CYS A 198 -18.33 -12.19 -7.97
N GLY A 199 -17.90 -13.03 -8.92
CA GLY A 199 -16.61 -13.70 -8.88
C GLY A 199 -15.64 -13.04 -9.86
N PHE A 200 -14.45 -12.70 -9.40
CA PHE A 200 -13.33 -12.26 -10.24
C PHE A 200 -12.31 -13.37 -10.29
N ARG A 201 -12.05 -13.87 -11.50
CA ARG A 201 -11.00 -14.87 -11.74
C ARG A 201 -9.76 -14.16 -12.25
N ILE A 202 -8.69 -14.22 -11.47
CA ILE A 202 -7.36 -13.75 -11.85
C ILE A 202 -6.61 -14.96 -12.40
N ILE A 203 -6.22 -14.89 -13.67
CA ILE A 203 -5.39 -15.90 -14.34
C ILE A 203 -3.96 -15.34 -14.39
N PRO A 204 -3.06 -15.74 -13.48
CA PRO A 204 -1.63 -15.46 -13.62
C PRO A 204 -1.09 -16.00 -14.96
N GLU A 205 -0.62 -15.09 -15.82
CA GLU A 205 0.27 -15.44 -16.92
C GLU A 205 1.70 -15.49 -16.35
N TRP A 206 2.30 -16.69 -16.35
CA TRP A 206 3.69 -16.92 -16.00
C TRP A 206 4.60 -16.63 -17.20
#